data_AF-A0A6B2CY31-F1
#
_entry.id   AF-A0A6B2CY31-F1
#
_cell.length_a   1.000
_cell.length_b   1.000
_cell.length_c   1.000
_cell.angle_alpha   90.00
_cell.angle_beta   90.00
_cell.angle_gamma   90.00
#
_symmetry.space_group_name_H-M   'P 1'
#
loop_
_entity.id
_entity.type
_entity.pdbx_description
1 polymer ?
#
loop_
_entity_poly.entity_id
_entity_poly.type
_entity_poly.pdbx_seq_one_letter_code
_entity_poly.pdbx_strand_id
1 'polypeptide(L)'
;MGNLYTAKGVAICRSCGFAAPGLDMCRATDTCVVCARGTLGDRCNACPDKARCDVATEGLRFLKSLEPGLDVYVDLGKYVSMQLERYDRVELGIAFLKNLMGLVKLLQRERKERAFPVWVASVLREDVVPKLVRVPYVVRVDINRPLREFCSAYRCEGLEAPLNNLLSALVSLSLVEKNGDPGRYFRLGV
;
A
#
# COMPACT_ATOMS: atom_id res chain seq x y z
N MET A 1 -11.24 -35.42 5.33
CA MET A 1 -9.86 -35.05 4.95
C MET A 1 -9.72 -33.53 5.11
N GLY A 2 -9.27 -33.10 6.28
CA GLY A 2 -9.11 -31.68 6.60
C GLY A 2 -7.80 -31.15 6.03
N ASN A 3 -7.88 -30.15 5.15
CA ASN A 3 -6.71 -29.51 4.56
C ASN A 3 -5.95 -28.72 5.63
N LEU A 4 -4.79 -29.25 6.02
CA LEU A 4 -3.80 -28.74 6.96
C LEU A 4 -3.10 -27.41 6.55
N TYR A 5 -3.76 -26.49 5.84
CA TYR A 5 -3.17 -25.22 5.39
C TYR A 5 -3.87 -23.97 5.92
N THR A 6 -4.88 -24.09 6.79
CA THR A 6 -5.61 -22.96 7.38
C THR A 6 -5.10 -22.48 8.74
N ALA A 7 -3.95 -22.99 9.22
CA ALA A 7 -3.34 -22.48 10.45
C ALA A 7 -2.73 -21.08 10.19
N LYS A 8 -3.50 -20.01 10.47
CA LYS A 8 -3.18 -18.56 10.40
C LYS A 8 -3.69 -17.76 9.19
N GLY A 9 -4.58 -18.30 8.36
CA GLY A 9 -5.24 -17.50 7.29
C GLY A 9 -4.30 -17.01 6.17
N VAL A 10 -3.08 -17.53 6.09
CA VAL A 10 -2.11 -17.29 5.02
C VAL A 10 -2.18 -18.45 4.03
N ALA A 11 -2.48 -18.16 2.76
CA ALA A 11 -2.44 -19.17 1.70
C ALA A 11 -1.09 -19.12 0.97
N ILE A 12 -0.59 -20.29 0.56
CA ILE A 12 0.73 -20.46 -0.08
C ILE A 12 0.54 -21.02 -1.49
N CYS A 13 1.10 -20.34 -2.50
CA CYS A 13 1.08 -20.82 -3.87
C CYS A 13 2.06 -21.97 -4.07
N ARG A 14 1.55 -23.16 -4.43
CA ARG A 14 2.38 -24.36 -4.67
C ARG A 14 3.39 -24.23 -5.81
N SER A 15 3.15 -23.33 -6.77
CA SER A 15 4.02 -23.16 -7.94
C SER A 15 5.20 -22.21 -7.71
N CYS A 16 5.02 -21.14 -6.94
CA CYS A 16 6.05 -20.11 -6.75
C CYS A 16 6.45 -19.88 -5.29
N GLY A 17 5.86 -20.61 -4.35
CA GLY A 17 6.14 -20.49 -2.92
C GLY A 17 5.57 -19.23 -2.25
N PHE A 18 5.04 -18.27 -3.02
CA PHE A 18 4.52 -17.01 -2.48
C PHE A 18 3.40 -17.24 -1.47
N ALA A 19 3.50 -16.58 -0.32
CA ALA A 19 2.58 -16.69 0.80
C ALA A 19 1.97 -15.33 1.13
N ALA A 20 0.64 -15.23 1.18
CA ALA A 20 -0.05 -14.01 1.61
C ALA A 20 -1.42 -14.32 2.25
N PRO A 21 -1.88 -13.49 3.20
CA PRO A 21 -3.26 -13.53 3.66
C PRO A 21 -4.23 -13.29 2.49
N GLY A 22 -5.27 -14.12 2.37
CA GLY A 22 -6.27 -13.97 1.31
C GLY A 22 -5.70 -14.10 -0.11
N LEU A 23 -4.58 -14.82 -0.30
CA LEU A 23 -3.98 -15.07 -1.61
C LEU A 23 -5.03 -15.63 -2.58
N ASP A 24 -5.30 -14.91 -3.66
CA ASP A 24 -6.27 -15.32 -4.69
C ASP A 24 -5.77 -16.57 -5.44
N MET A 25 -6.37 -17.70 -5.11
CA MET A 25 -6.05 -19.01 -5.68
C MET A 25 -7.03 -19.35 -6.80
N CYS A 26 -6.48 -19.73 -7.97
CA CYS A 26 -7.26 -20.29 -9.05
C CYS A 26 -7.61 -21.75 -8.72
N ARG A 27 -8.90 -22.08 -8.66
CA ARG A 27 -9.38 -23.45 -8.39
C ARG A 27 -9.06 -24.45 -9.50
N ALA A 28 -8.78 -23.99 -10.72
CA ALA A 28 -8.48 -24.87 -11.84
C ALA A 28 -7.06 -25.45 -11.78
N THR A 29 -6.13 -24.72 -11.16
CA THR A 29 -4.71 -25.10 -11.08
C THR A 29 -4.21 -25.25 -9.65
N ASP A 30 -5.03 -24.91 -8.64
CA ASP A 30 -4.63 -24.79 -7.23
C ASP A 30 -3.35 -23.98 -7.04
N THR A 31 -3.18 -22.94 -7.85
CA THR A 31 -2.06 -21.98 -7.78
C THR A 31 -2.59 -20.56 -7.75
N CYS A 32 -1.76 -19.61 -7.33
CA CYS A 32 -2.16 -18.20 -7.33
C CYS A 32 -2.48 -17.73 -8.76
N VAL A 33 -3.38 -16.75 -8.89
CA VAL A 33 -3.87 -16.25 -10.20
C VAL A 33 -2.76 -15.89 -11.20
N VAL A 34 -1.60 -15.40 -10.73
CA VAL A 34 -0.44 -15.10 -11.58
C VAL A 34 0.17 -16.37 -12.19
N CYS A 35 0.39 -17.42 -11.38
CA CYS A 35 0.92 -18.70 -11.86
C CYS A 35 -0.10 -19.42 -12.74
N ALA A 36 -1.38 -19.40 -12.34
CA ALA A 36 -2.48 -19.98 -13.10
C ALA A 36 -2.55 -19.40 -14.52
N ARG A 37 -2.39 -18.08 -14.68
CA ARG A 37 -2.31 -17.43 -16.01
C ARG A 37 -1.14 -17.91 -16.85
N GLY A 38 0.04 -18.05 -16.24
CA GLY A 38 1.21 -18.58 -16.94
C GLY A 38 1.00 -20.01 -17.45
N THR A 39 0.27 -20.83 -16.70
CA THR A 39 -0.03 -22.22 -17.06
C THR A 39 -1.19 -22.36 -18.04
N LEU A 40 -2.28 -21.61 -17.85
CA LEU A 40 -3.52 -21.73 -18.61
C LEU A 40 -3.53 -20.91 -19.91
N GLY A 41 -2.71 -19.85 -20.00
CA GLY A 41 -2.62 -18.98 -21.17
C GLY A 41 -3.99 -18.43 -21.59
N ASP A 42 -4.31 -18.57 -22.87
CA ASP A 42 -5.54 -18.04 -23.48
C ASP A 42 -6.82 -18.66 -22.91
N ARG A 43 -6.75 -19.82 -22.25
CA ARG A 43 -7.91 -20.44 -21.60
C ARG A 43 -8.48 -19.57 -20.48
N CYS A 44 -7.68 -18.67 -19.89
CA CYS A 44 -8.17 -17.68 -18.92
C CYS A 44 -9.18 -16.69 -19.53
N ASN A 45 -9.17 -16.47 -20.84
CA ASN A 45 -10.08 -15.52 -21.49
C ASN A 45 -11.54 -15.98 -21.48
N ALA A 46 -11.77 -17.29 -21.42
CA ALA A 46 -13.10 -17.89 -21.33
C ALA A 46 -13.58 -18.12 -19.89
N CYS A 47 -12.79 -17.70 -18.88
CA CYS A 47 -13.14 -17.91 -17.47
C CYS A 47 -14.26 -16.95 -17.03
N PRO A 48 -15.34 -17.43 -16.40
CA PRO A 48 -16.40 -16.57 -15.86
C PRO A 48 -15.89 -15.52 -14.85
N ASP A 49 -14.84 -15.88 -14.10
CA ASP A 49 -14.22 -15.00 -13.10
C ASP A 49 -13.10 -14.11 -13.66
N LYS A 50 -12.93 -14.03 -14.99
CA LYS A 50 -11.79 -13.33 -15.62
C LYS A 50 -11.58 -11.93 -15.07
N ALA A 51 -12.63 -11.10 -14.98
CA ALA A 51 -12.53 -9.72 -14.51
C ALA A 51 -12.01 -9.63 -13.07
N ARG A 52 -12.47 -10.51 -12.18
CA ARG A 52 -11.96 -10.60 -10.80
C ARG A 52 -10.51 -11.06 -10.78
N CYS A 53 -10.17 -12.05 -11.60
CA CYS A 53 -8.80 -12.52 -11.73
C CYS A 53 -7.86 -11.47 -12.33
N ASP A 54 -8.32 -10.57 -13.20
CA ASP A 54 -7.52 -9.45 -13.75
C ASP A 54 -7.09 -8.52 -12.61
N VAL A 55 -8.05 -8.04 -11.82
CA VAL A 55 -7.78 -7.18 -10.65
C VAL A 55 -6.86 -7.87 -9.65
N ALA A 56 -7.16 -9.13 -9.31
CA ALA A 56 -6.34 -9.92 -8.39
C ALA A 56 -4.91 -10.15 -8.91
N THR A 57 -4.74 -10.31 -10.23
CA THR A 57 -3.42 -10.48 -10.85
C THR A 57 -2.56 -9.25 -10.68
N GLU A 58 -3.12 -8.05 -10.87
CA GLU A 58 -2.39 -6.80 -10.66
C GLU A 58 -1.99 -6.61 -9.19
N GLY A 59 -2.94 -6.80 -8.27
CA GLY A 59 -2.68 -6.73 -6.84
C GLY A 59 -1.60 -7.72 -6.40
N LEU A 60 -1.69 -8.97 -6.87
CA LEU A 60 -0.72 -10.01 -6.51
C LEU A 60 0.67 -9.78 -7.13
N ARG A 61 0.75 -9.27 -8.37
CA ARG A 61 2.03 -8.87 -8.97
C ARG A 61 2.69 -7.77 -8.16
N PHE A 62 1.90 -6.79 -7.71
CA PHE A 62 2.38 -5.75 -6.82
C PHE A 62 2.92 -6.34 -5.51
N LEU A 63 2.16 -7.18 -4.80
CA LEU A 63 2.61 -7.78 -3.54
C LEU A 63 3.89 -8.62 -3.72
N LYS A 64 3.99 -9.40 -4.79
CA LYS A 64 5.21 -10.15 -5.13
C LYS A 64 6.41 -9.23 -5.41
N SER A 65 6.19 -8.09 -6.05
CA SER A 65 7.25 -7.11 -6.29
C SER A 65 7.80 -6.47 -5.02
N LEU A 66 7.14 -6.65 -3.88
CA LEU A 66 7.58 -6.17 -2.58
C LEU A 66 8.49 -7.15 -1.86
N GLU A 67 8.59 -8.42 -2.28
CA GLU A 67 9.49 -9.39 -1.65
C GLU A 67 10.97 -8.99 -1.84
N PRO A 68 11.81 -9.12 -0.79
CA PRO A 68 11.54 -9.73 0.51
C PRO A 68 10.87 -8.79 1.56
N GLY A 69 10.67 -7.51 1.28
CA GLY A 69 10.17 -6.51 2.22
C GLY A 69 8.64 -6.49 2.45
N LEU A 70 7.89 -7.43 1.88
CA LEU A 70 6.42 -7.45 1.91
C LEU A 70 5.86 -7.41 3.35
N ASP A 71 6.44 -8.20 4.26
CA ASP A 71 5.98 -8.29 5.65
C ASP A 71 6.05 -6.92 6.34
N VAL A 72 7.14 -6.18 6.09
CA VAL A 72 7.35 -4.84 6.64
C VAL A 72 6.31 -3.85 6.10
N TYR A 73 5.97 -3.94 4.81
CA TYR A 73 4.91 -3.11 4.23
C TYR A 73 3.52 -3.44 4.82
N VAL A 74 3.21 -4.73 4.99
CA VAL A 74 1.96 -5.18 5.59
C VAL A 74 1.84 -4.72 7.05
N ASP A 75 2.91 -4.83 7.83
CA ASP A 75 2.89 -4.43 9.24
C ASP A 75 2.81 -2.91 9.42
N LEU A 76 3.50 -2.13 8.56
CA LEU A 76 3.28 -0.70 8.47
C LEU A 76 1.80 -0.39 8.16
N GLY A 77 1.19 -1.13 7.22
CA GLY A 77 -0.20 -0.93 6.84
C GLY A 77 -1.21 -1.22 7.96
N LYS A 78 -1.02 -2.31 8.71
CA LYS A 78 -1.82 -2.63 9.89
C LYS A 78 -1.69 -1.54 10.95
N TYR A 79 -0.46 -1.09 11.22
CA TYR A 79 -0.20 -0.09 12.25
C TYR A 79 -0.83 1.27 11.89
N VAL A 80 -0.68 1.71 10.64
CA VAL A 80 -1.33 2.93 10.13
C VAL A 80 -2.84 2.83 10.27
N SER A 81 -3.46 1.72 9.85
CA SER A 81 -4.91 1.55 9.94
C SER A 81 -5.40 1.67 11.39
N MET A 82 -4.77 0.93 12.30
CA MET A 82 -5.08 0.98 13.74
C MET A 82 -4.96 2.40 14.32
N GLN A 83 -3.94 3.17 13.93
CA GLN A 83 -3.76 4.54 14.41
C GLN A 83 -4.82 5.53 13.90
N LEU A 84 -5.40 5.25 12.73
CA LEU A 84 -6.37 6.12 12.06
C LEU A 84 -7.83 5.73 12.27
N GLU A 85 -8.11 4.51 12.77
CA GLU A 85 -9.45 4.06 13.14
C GLU A 85 -10.13 5.01 14.12
N ARG A 86 -9.42 5.44 15.16
CA ARG A 86 -9.93 6.40 16.17
C ARG A 86 -10.31 7.77 15.62
N TYR A 87 -9.87 8.10 14.41
CA TYR A 87 -10.19 9.35 13.72
C TYR A 87 -11.19 9.16 12.58
N ASP A 88 -11.63 7.93 12.31
CA ASP A 88 -12.41 7.57 11.13
C ASP A 88 -11.72 8.04 9.83
N ARG A 89 -10.41 7.78 9.72
CA ARG A 89 -9.55 8.19 8.58
C ARG A 89 -8.70 7.06 8.02
N VAL A 90 -9.15 5.82 8.16
CA VAL A 90 -8.42 4.63 7.66
C VAL A 90 -8.17 4.72 6.15
N GLU A 91 -9.15 5.17 5.37
CA GLU A 91 -9.02 5.29 3.92
C GLU A 91 -7.93 6.27 3.48
N LEU A 92 -7.69 7.34 4.24
CA LEU A 92 -6.57 8.26 4.00
C LEU A 92 -5.22 7.56 4.22
N GLY A 93 -5.10 6.75 5.28
CA GLY A 93 -3.91 5.95 5.53
C GLY A 93 -3.65 4.96 4.41
N ILE A 94 -4.69 4.28 3.93
CA ILE A 94 -4.59 3.34 2.81
C ILE A 94 -4.14 4.08 1.54
N ALA A 95 -4.69 5.25 1.23
CA ALA A 95 -4.28 6.05 0.09
C ALA A 95 -2.82 6.50 0.20
N PHE A 96 -2.38 6.93 1.39
CA PHE A 96 -0.99 7.27 1.68
C PHE A 96 -0.04 6.09 1.41
N LEU A 97 -0.36 4.91 1.95
CA LEU A 97 0.46 3.69 1.79
C LEU A 97 0.55 3.23 0.33
N LYS A 98 -0.56 3.25 -0.40
CA LYS A 98 -0.57 2.94 -1.85
C LYS A 98 0.38 3.83 -2.63
N ASN A 99 0.43 5.11 -2.28
CA ASN A 99 1.31 6.08 -2.92
C ASN A 99 2.77 5.98 -2.45
N LEU A 100 3.04 5.44 -1.26
CA LEU A 100 4.39 5.34 -0.69
C LEU A 100 5.34 4.50 -1.55
N MET A 101 4.84 3.47 -2.24
CA MET A 101 5.67 2.70 -3.17
C MET A 101 6.11 3.51 -4.40
N GLY A 102 5.38 4.57 -4.76
CA GLY A 102 5.82 5.55 -5.76
C GLY A 102 7.10 6.28 -5.33
N LEU A 103 7.20 6.64 -4.05
CA LEU A 103 8.43 7.24 -3.48
C LEU A 103 9.59 6.25 -3.54
N VAL A 104 9.37 5.00 -3.13
CA VAL A 104 10.40 3.95 -3.18
C VAL A 104 10.95 3.77 -4.61
N LYS A 105 10.06 3.75 -5.62
CA LYS A 105 10.48 3.69 -7.04
C LYS A 105 11.29 4.92 -7.47
N LEU A 106 10.92 6.11 -7.01
CA LEU A 106 11.68 7.33 -7.31
C LEU A 106 13.06 7.31 -6.65
N LEU A 107 13.17 6.80 -5.42
CA LEU A 107 14.44 6.67 -4.69
C LEU A 107 15.44 5.72 -5.34
N GLN A 108 14.99 4.83 -6.23
CA GLN A 108 15.90 4.00 -7.03
C GLN A 108 16.65 4.80 -8.11
N ARG A 109 16.18 6.01 -8.45
CA ARG A 109 16.68 6.83 -9.56
C ARG A 109 17.18 8.20 -9.12
N GLU A 110 16.64 8.73 -8.02
CA GLU A 110 16.86 10.08 -7.54
C GLU A 110 17.30 10.08 -6.07
N ARG A 111 18.02 11.13 -5.66
CA ARG A 111 18.37 11.33 -4.25
C ARG A 111 17.15 11.73 -3.42
N LYS A 112 17.19 11.45 -2.11
CA LYS A 112 16.07 11.65 -1.17
C LYS A 112 15.54 13.10 -1.18
N GLU A 113 16.45 14.08 -1.27
CA GLU A 113 16.15 15.51 -1.26
C GLU A 113 15.34 15.95 -2.49
N ARG A 114 15.48 15.22 -3.61
CA ARG A 114 14.73 15.47 -4.85
C ARG A 114 13.52 14.57 -4.97
N ALA A 115 13.66 13.30 -4.63
CA ALA A 115 12.61 12.30 -4.74
C ALA A 115 11.40 12.64 -3.86
N PHE A 116 11.62 13.09 -2.62
CA PHE A 116 10.52 13.37 -1.70
C PHE A 116 9.64 14.55 -2.15
N PRO A 117 10.17 15.75 -2.48
CA PRO A 117 9.33 16.82 -3.01
C PRO A 117 8.63 16.47 -4.32
N VAL A 118 9.31 15.78 -5.23
CA VAL A 118 8.74 15.35 -6.51
C VAL A 118 7.59 14.36 -6.28
N TRP A 119 7.76 13.42 -5.35
CA TRP A 119 6.71 12.48 -4.97
C TRP A 119 5.51 13.19 -4.34
N VAL A 120 5.73 14.07 -3.36
CA VAL A 120 4.63 14.85 -2.74
C VAL A 120 3.87 15.62 -3.82
N ALA A 121 4.60 16.29 -4.72
CA ALA A 121 4.02 17.07 -5.80
C ALA A 121 3.33 16.22 -6.87
N SER A 122 3.57 14.91 -6.96
CA SER A 122 2.88 14.01 -7.90
C SER A 122 1.63 13.39 -7.28
N VAL A 123 1.68 13.02 -6.00
CA VAL A 123 0.60 12.29 -5.33
C VAL A 123 -0.46 13.17 -4.69
N LEU A 124 -0.14 14.42 -4.32
CA LEU A 124 -1.11 15.36 -3.73
C LEU A 124 -1.68 16.32 -4.76
N ARG A 125 -2.92 16.77 -4.53
CA ARG A 125 -3.52 17.85 -5.31
C ARG A 125 -2.83 19.17 -5.06
N GLU A 126 -2.81 20.04 -6.07
CA GLU A 126 -2.06 21.31 -6.04
C GLU A 126 -2.51 22.26 -4.94
N ASP A 127 -3.81 22.30 -4.65
CA ASP A 127 -4.39 23.15 -3.62
C ASP A 127 -4.17 22.61 -2.19
N VAL A 128 -3.71 21.37 -2.04
CA VAL A 128 -3.52 20.69 -0.74
C VAL A 128 -2.15 20.99 -0.17
N VAL A 129 -1.10 21.00 -0.98
CA VAL A 129 0.29 21.27 -0.55
C VAL A 129 0.40 22.58 0.27
N PRO A 130 -0.09 23.74 -0.19
CA PRO A 130 0.00 24.97 0.59
C PRO A 130 -0.80 24.94 1.89
N LYS A 131 -1.88 24.14 1.96
CA LYS A 131 -2.68 23.96 3.18
C LYS A 131 -1.93 23.13 4.23
N LEU A 132 -1.23 22.09 3.80
CA LEU A 132 -0.46 21.22 4.69
C LEU A 132 0.67 21.97 5.41
N VAL A 133 1.26 22.99 4.77
CA VAL A 133 2.29 23.83 5.40
C VAL A 133 1.72 24.66 6.56
N ARG A 134 0.43 25.01 6.51
CA ARG A 134 -0.24 25.90 7.47
C ARG A 134 -1.16 25.17 8.44
N VAL A 135 -1.34 23.87 8.28
CA VAL A 135 -2.32 23.12 9.07
C VAL A 135 -1.87 23.07 10.53
N PRO A 136 -2.74 23.43 11.50
CA PRO A 136 -2.46 23.15 12.89
C PRO A 136 -2.49 21.64 13.11
N TYR A 137 -1.48 21.10 13.78
CA TYR A 137 -1.42 19.68 14.12
C TYR A 137 -2.44 19.40 15.24
N VAL A 138 -3.67 19.08 14.84
CA VAL A 138 -4.75 18.72 15.77
C VAL A 138 -4.71 17.24 16.16
N VAL A 139 -3.94 16.43 15.43
CA VAL A 139 -3.67 15.04 15.77
C VAL A 139 -2.19 14.72 15.74
N ARG A 140 -1.80 13.71 16.51
CA ARG A 140 -0.47 13.14 16.49
C ARG A 140 -0.57 11.66 16.13
N VAL A 141 -0.26 11.35 14.88
CA VAL A 141 -0.03 9.99 14.43
C VAL A 141 1.45 9.70 14.68
N ASP A 142 1.75 8.63 15.39
CA ASP A 142 3.13 8.21 15.62
C ASP A 142 3.36 6.83 15.00
N ILE A 143 3.83 6.83 13.76
CA ILE A 143 4.24 5.64 13.02
C ILE A 143 5.76 5.60 12.81
N ASN A 144 6.54 6.36 13.60
CA ASN A 144 7.99 6.48 13.39
C ASN A 144 8.73 5.15 13.52
N ARG A 145 8.30 4.27 14.43
CA ARG A 145 8.93 2.95 14.59
C ARG A 145 8.66 2.05 13.36
N PRO A 146 7.40 1.82 12.94
CA PRO A 146 7.12 1.10 11.69
C PRO A 146 7.80 1.72 10.46
N LEU A 147 7.89 3.05 10.39
CA LEU A 147 8.57 3.72 9.28
C LEU A 147 10.09 3.49 9.25
N ARG A 148 10.74 3.33 10.42
CA ARG A 148 12.17 2.98 10.46
C ARG A 148 12.42 1.59 9.87
N GLU A 149 11.59 0.62 10.22
CA GLU A 149 11.67 -0.74 9.66
C GLU A 149 11.41 -0.70 8.15
N PHE A 150 10.36 0.00 7.72
CA PHE A 150 10.06 0.21 6.30
C PHE A 150 11.21 0.89 5.55
N CYS A 151 11.77 1.97 6.08
CA CYS A 151 12.82 2.69 5.40
C CYS A 151 14.17 1.97 5.36
N SER A 152 14.45 1.12 6.35
CA SER A 152 15.57 0.18 6.26
C SER A 152 15.37 -0.87 5.16
N ALA A 153 14.15 -1.39 5.00
CA ALA A 153 13.85 -2.39 3.97
C ALA A 153 13.87 -1.78 2.55
N TYR A 154 13.42 -0.54 2.39
CA TYR A 154 13.22 0.11 1.09
C TYR A 154 14.18 1.28 0.79
N ARG A 155 15.27 1.41 1.57
CA ARG A 155 16.34 2.42 1.39
C ARG A 155 15.85 3.88 1.41
N CYS A 156 14.87 4.18 2.26
CA CYS A 156 14.34 5.53 2.47
C CYS A 156 14.78 6.20 3.77
N GLU A 157 15.87 5.74 4.41
CA GLU A 157 16.33 6.22 5.71
C GLU A 157 16.50 7.75 5.74
N GLY A 158 16.05 8.39 6.82
CA GLY A 158 16.00 9.85 6.92
C GLY A 158 14.69 10.47 6.41
N LEU A 159 13.80 9.70 5.78
CA LEU A 159 12.47 10.15 5.39
C LEU A 159 11.38 9.76 6.41
N GLU A 160 11.71 9.08 7.51
CA GLU A 160 10.73 8.64 8.50
C GLU A 160 9.96 9.81 9.13
N ALA A 161 10.69 10.82 9.60
CA ALA A 161 10.07 12.01 10.18
C ALA A 161 9.26 12.81 9.13
N PRO A 162 9.79 13.11 7.92
CA PRO A 162 9.00 13.71 6.84
C PRO A 162 7.71 12.94 6.51
N LEU A 163 7.76 11.61 6.43
CA LEU A 163 6.61 10.76 6.14
C LEU A 163 5.58 10.77 7.28
N ASN A 164 6.04 10.65 8.53
CA ASN A 164 5.16 10.71 9.71
C ASN A 164 4.47 12.08 9.83
N ASN A 165 5.22 13.15 9.60
CA ASN A 165 4.72 14.53 9.65
C ASN A 165 3.71 14.77 8.52
N LEU A 166 3.99 14.30 7.31
CA LEU A 166 3.06 14.42 6.19
C LEU A 166 1.74 13.70 6.47
N LEU A 167 1.77 12.46 6.98
CA LEU A 167 0.55 11.74 7.35
C LEU A 167 -0.21 12.46 8.46
N SER A 168 0.49 12.93 9.51
CA SER A 168 -0.14 13.69 10.61
C SER A 168 -0.79 14.98 10.11
N ALA A 169 -0.14 15.69 9.19
CA ALA A 169 -0.66 16.91 8.57
C ALA A 169 -1.88 16.62 7.69
N LEU A 170 -1.86 15.55 6.89
CA LEU A 170 -3.00 15.13 6.05
C LEU A 170 -4.22 14.78 6.91
N VAL A 171 -4.02 13.99 7.96
CA VAL A 171 -5.12 13.62 8.87
C VAL A 171 -5.63 14.85 9.61
N SER A 172 -4.75 15.72 10.10
CA SER A 172 -5.13 17.00 10.73
C SER A 172 -5.97 17.86 9.79
N LEU A 173 -5.53 18.01 8.53
CA LEU A 173 -6.25 18.78 7.53
C LEU A 173 -7.64 18.19 7.26
N SER A 174 -7.73 16.87 7.14
CA SER A 174 -8.99 16.15 6.92
C SER A 174 -10.02 16.32 8.05
N LEU A 175 -9.54 16.55 9.28
CA LEU A 175 -10.40 16.79 10.44
C LEU A 175 -10.84 18.25 10.49
N VAL A 176 -9.93 19.19 10.21
CA VAL A 176 -10.23 20.63 10.13
C VAL A 176 -11.25 20.92 9.02
N GLU A 177 -11.07 20.30 7.86
CA GLU A 177 -11.99 20.45 6.72
C GLU A 177 -13.23 19.56 6.82
N LYS A 178 -13.30 18.67 7.82
CA LYS A 178 -14.38 17.67 8.01
C LYS A 178 -14.64 16.84 6.75
N ASN A 179 -13.59 16.49 6.02
CA ASN A 179 -13.67 15.70 4.80
C ASN A 179 -12.75 14.48 4.92
N GLY A 180 -13.34 13.28 4.92
CA GLY A 180 -12.61 12.01 5.01
C GLY A 180 -12.24 11.40 3.66
N ASP A 181 -12.74 11.94 2.54
CA ASP A 181 -12.53 11.38 1.20
C ASP A 181 -11.06 11.54 0.77
N PRO A 182 -10.31 10.44 0.52
CA PRO A 182 -8.95 10.53 0.02
C PRO A 182 -8.84 11.23 -1.34
N GLY A 183 -9.88 11.18 -2.17
CA GLY A 183 -9.95 11.86 -3.46
C GLY A 183 -9.84 13.39 -3.36
N ARG A 184 -10.16 13.97 -2.20
CA ARG A 184 -9.98 15.40 -1.92
C ARG A 184 -8.50 15.79 -1.78
N TYR A 185 -7.66 14.88 -1.31
CA TYR A 185 -6.28 15.16 -0.92
C TYR A 185 -5.26 14.64 -1.91
N PHE A 186 -5.51 13.43 -2.43
CA PHE A 186 -4.62 12.74 -3.34
C PHE A 186 -5.08 12.90 -4.80
N ARG A 187 -4.11 12.87 -5.72
CA ARG A 187 -4.37 12.57 -7.14
C ARG A 187 -4.54 11.06 -7.27
N LEU A 188 -5.73 10.58 -6.93
CA LEU A 188 -6.12 9.21 -7.22
C LEU A 188 -6.40 9.15 -8.72
N GLY A 189 -5.63 8.33 -9.45
CA GLY A 189 -5.86 8.14 -10.88
C GLY A 189 -7.30 7.74 -11.16
N VAL A 190 -7.90 8.40 -12.16
CA VAL A 190 -9.10 7.96 -12.87
C VAL A 190 -8.78 6.66 -13.61
#